data_AF-A0A9P8IUK0-F1
#
_entry.id   AF-A0A9P8IUK0-F1
#
_cell.length_a   1.000
_cell.length_b   1.000
_cell.length_c   1.000
_cell.angle_alpha   90.00
_cell.angle_beta   90.00
_cell.angle_gamma   90.00
#
_symmetry.space_group_name_H-M   'P 1'
#
loop_
_entity.id
_entity.type
_entity.pdbx_description
1 polymer ?
#
loop_
_entity_poly.entity_id
_entity_poly.type
_entity_poly.pdbx_seq_one_letter_code
_entity_poly.pdbx_strand_id
1 'polypeptide(L)'
;MSGFQLTSMDVSELDEYVSLTVDHGAYIQKVEGCLELYSDPETQASYHKVAHMVRERCQDLLEETGTKGVVTCRAKTYESLKAKLRSMEHHTDFTSWALNNDIFQHHEMGDLAAVRIGLYLPQDVIKMARECQQRFKIAHLFGTVGSGRDATRGDKMSLDSHARGPWRSKDQHGSDEYWQHSGYRSWQMVIDWEGGLRVELQIGTVVSQAWAEVQHNVIYKKPDNMMSTPTMKRMIDAINGLAMTTEIILSELEQSIESAKQKEQLRRLTEERFEN
;
A
#
# COMPACT_ATOMS: atom_id res chain seq x y z
N MET A 1 43.40 48.93 -12.52
CA MET A 1 44.18 47.71 -12.26
C MET A 1 44.49 47.64 -10.77
N SER A 2 43.79 46.78 -10.04
CA SER A 2 44.21 46.32 -8.71
C SER A 2 43.59 44.93 -8.53
N GLY A 3 44.45 43.91 -8.51
CA GLY A 3 44.06 42.50 -8.45
C GLY A 3 43.45 42.15 -7.10
N PHE A 4 42.33 41.43 -7.13
CA PHE A 4 41.78 40.76 -5.96
C PHE A 4 42.56 39.47 -5.72
N GLN A 5 43.31 39.42 -4.62
CA GLN A 5 43.97 38.23 -4.09
C GLN A 5 42.89 37.33 -3.48
N LEU A 6 42.71 36.13 -4.02
CA LEU A 6 41.97 35.05 -3.36
C LEU A 6 42.78 34.59 -2.15
N THR A 7 42.30 34.91 -0.95
CA THR A 7 42.78 34.29 0.29
C THR A 7 42.44 32.81 0.26
N SER A 8 43.47 31.96 0.36
CA SER A 8 43.35 30.52 0.51
C SER A 8 42.50 30.21 1.73
N MET A 9 41.29 29.69 1.52
CA MET A 9 40.53 29.07 2.60
C MET A 9 41.28 27.80 3.03
N ASP A 10 41.58 27.76 4.31
CA ASP A 10 42.20 26.63 4.99
C ASP A 10 41.26 25.41 4.89
N VAL A 11 41.78 24.30 4.37
CA VAL A 11 41.02 23.08 4.05
C VAL A 11 40.75 22.24 5.32
N SER A 12 41.04 22.79 6.51
CA SER A 12 40.91 22.12 7.80
C SER A 12 39.56 22.32 8.49
N GLU A 13 38.64 23.12 7.94
CA GLU A 13 37.28 23.34 8.50
C GLU A 13 36.15 22.59 7.78
N LEU A 14 36.46 21.65 6.87
CA LEU A 14 35.45 20.80 6.21
C LEU A 14 35.26 19.42 6.87
N ASP A 15 35.97 19.13 7.96
CA ASP A 15 35.93 17.83 8.65
C ASP A 15 34.81 17.70 9.71
N GLU A 16 33.89 18.67 9.81
CA GLU A 16 32.70 18.59 10.66
C GLU A 16 31.40 18.27 9.89
N TYR A 17 31.50 17.63 8.74
CA TYR A 17 30.38 16.90 8.15
C TYR A 17 30.47 15.45 8.61
N VAL A 18 29.78 15.14 9.71
CA VAL A 18 29.58 13.76 10.20
C VAL A 18 28.95 12.96 9.06
N SER A 19 29.77 12.29 8.26
CA SER A 19 29.29 11.18 7.47
C SER A 19 28.89 10.11 8.47
N LEU A 20 27.60 9.99 8.73
CA LEU A 20 27.00 8.73 9.14
C LEU A 20 27.25 7.75 7.98
N THR A 21 28.48 7.25 7.89
CA THR A 21 28.80 6.06 7.14
C THR A 21 28.08 4.95 7.87
N VAL A 22 26.82 4.74 7.50
CA VAL A 22 26.12 3.50 7.79
C VAL A 22 27.11 2.39 7.44
N ASP A 23 27.41 1.52 8.40
CA ASP A 23 28.29 0.38 8.19
C ASP A 23 27.63 -0.55 7.17
N HIS A 24 27.89 -0.22 5.91
CA HIS A 24 27.26 -0.82 4.76
C HIS A 24 27.62 -2.31 4.67
N GLY A 25 28.84 -2.66 5.12
CA GLY A 25 29.28 -4.04 5.25
C GLY A 25 28.46 -4.82 6.29
N ALA A 26 28.25 -4.24 7.48
CA ALA A 26 27.42 -4.86 8.50
C ALA A 26 25.94 -5.01 8.07
N TYR A 27 25.40 -4.05 7.29
CA TYR A 27 24.05 -4.15 6.75
C TYR A 27 23.93 -5.31 5.75
N ILE A 28 24.88 -5.43 4.82
CA ILE A 28 24.90 -6.52 3.84
C ILE A 28 24.96 -7.88 4.53
N GLN A 29 25.85 -8.06 5.53
CA GLN A 29 25.93 -9.31 6.29
C GLN A 29 24.61 -9.65 7.00
N LYS A 30 23.93 -8.63 7.56
CA LYS A 30 22.64 -8.83 8.23
C LYS A 30 21.53 -9.21 7.24
N VAL A 31 21.54 -8.61 6.05
CA VAL A 31 20.63 -8.97 4.95
C VAL A 31 20.88 -10.40 4.47
N GLU A 32 22.14 -10.82 4.34
CA GLU A 32 22.48 -12.20 3.97
C GLU A 32 21.98 -13.20 5.01
N GLY A 33 22.22 -12.97 6.30
CA GLY A 33 21.67 -13.83 7.36
C GLY A 33 20.14 -13.87 7.39
N CYS A 34 19.48 -12.74 7.13
CA CYS A 34 18.02 -12.67 6.99
C CYS A 34 17.52 -13.49 5.79
N LEU A 35 18.21 -13.41 4.66
CA LEU A 35 17.89 -14.18 3.46
C LEU A 35 18.13 -15.67 3.65
N GLU A 36 19.18 -16.07 4.37
CA GLU A 36 19.43 -17.47 4.74
C GLU A 36 18.29 -18.02 5.61
N LEU A 37 17.88 -17.28 6.64
CA LEU A 37 16.73 -17.67 7.47
C LEU A 37 15.44 -17.77 6.64
N TYR A 38 15.19 -16.84 5.71
CA TYR A 38 14.01 -16.89 4.86
C TYR A 38 14.11 -17.92 3.72
N SER A 39 15.31 -18.43 3.41
CA SER A 39 15.50 -19.49 2.42
C SER A 39 15.00 -20.85 2.93
N ASP A 40 14.88 -21.00 4.25
CA ASP A 40 14.32 -22.18 4.89
C ASP A 40 12.84 -22.41 4.48
N PRO A 41 12.51 -23.59 3.92
CA PRO A 41 11.15 -23.92 3.52
C PRO A 41 10.13 -23.85 4.66
N GLU A 42 10.51 -24.18 5.91
CA GLU A 42 9.59 -24.13 7.04
C GLU A 42 9.19 -22.69 7.39
N THR A 43 10.16 -21.78 7.31
CA THR A 43 9.92 -20.33 7.47
C THR A 43 8.97 -19.80 6.40
N GLN A 44 9.18 -20.11 5.12
CA GLN A 44 8.26 -19.70 4.05
C GLN A 44 6.87 -20.33 4.21
N ALA A 45 6.80 -21.61 4.58
CA ALA A 45 5.54 -22.30 4.86
C ALA A 45 4.78 -21.66 6.02
N SER A 46 5.48 -21.16 7.04
CA SER A 46 4.88 -20.45 8.18
C SER A 46 4.22 -19.14 7.75
N TYR A 47 4.89 -18.32 6.94
CA TYR A 47 4.28 -17.10 6.37
C TYR A 47 3.10 -17.42 5.45
N HIS A 48 3.19 -18.49 4.65
CA HIS A 48 2.09 -18.94 3.81
C HIS A 48 0.88 -19.37 4.63
N LYS A 49 1.11 -20.16 5.69
CA LYS A 49 0.06 -20.60 6.62
C LYS A 49 -0.62 -19.42 7.29
N VAL A 50 0.15 -18.45 7.80
CA VAL A 50 -0.40 -17.24 8.42
C VAL A 50 -1.22 -16.42 7.42
N ALA A 51 -0.73 -16.25 6.19
CA ALA A 51 -1.49 -15.55 5.14
C ALA A 51 -2.83 -16.24 4.85
N HIS A 52 -2.86 -17.59 4.85
CA HIS A 52 -4.08 -18.38 4.69
C HIS A 52 -5.05 -18.23 5.87
N MET A 53 -4.56 -18.29 7.12
CA MET A 53 -5.41 -18.12 8.30
C MET A 53 -6.06 -16.73 8.33
N VAL A 54 -5.28 -15.68 8.03
CA VAL A 54 -5.81 -14.31 7.97
C VAL A 54 -6.78 -14.15 6.78
N ARG A 55 -6.53 -14.79 5.64
CA ARG A 55 -7.47 -14.82 4.50
C ARG A 55 -8.82 -15.39 4.93
N GLU A 56 -8.83 -16.53 5.61
CA GLU A 56 -10.06 -17.17 6.11
C GLU A 56 -10.78 -16.24 7.08
N ARG A 57 -10.05 -15.64 8.03
CA ARG A 57 -10.65 -14.69 8.96
C ARG A 57 -11.27 -13.46 8.28
N CYS A 58 -10.62 -12.95 7.23
CA CYS A 58 -11.15 -11.86 6.43
C CYS A 58 -12.34 -12.29 5.57
N GLN A 59 -12.38 -13.55 5.11
CA GLN A 59 -13.50 -14.10 4.36
C GLN A 59 -14.74 -14.24 5.26
N ASP A 60 -14.58 -14.77 6.48
CA ASP A 60 -15.64 -14.81 7.49
C ASP A 60 -16.19 -13.41 7.77
N LEU A 61 -15.29 -12.42 7.85
CA LEU A 61 -15.68 -11.03 8.09
C LEU A 61 -16.53 -10.44 6.95
N LEU A 62 -16.26 -10.81 5.69
CA LEU A 62 -17.14 -10.41 4.58
C LEU A 62 -18.54 -11.00 4.70
N GLU A 63 -18.63 -12.27 5.13
CA GLU A 63 -19.91 -12.95 5.33
C GLU A 63 -20.69 -12.37 6.51
N GLU A 64 -20.04 -12.16 7.66
CA GLU A 64 -20.61 -11.53 8.85
C GLU A 64 -21.18 -10.13 8.56
N THR A 65 -20.46 -9.35 7.75
CA THR A 65 -20.85 -7.97 7.42
C THR A 65 -21.83 -7.89 6.26
N GLY A 66 -22.10 -9.00 5.56
CA GLY A 66 -22.92 -9.04 4.35
C GLY A 66 -22.31 -8.32 3.15
N THR A 67 -21.02 -8.00 3.20
CA THR A 67 -20.30 -7.25 2.16
C THR A 67 -19.79 -8.20 1.09
N LYS A 68 -19.84 -7.78 -0.18
CA LYS A 68 -19.44 -8.62 -1.33
C LYS A 68 -18.02 -8.28 -1.78
N GLY A 69 -17.19 -9.30 -1.90
CA GLY A 69 -15.81 -9.17 -2.36
C GLY A 69 -15.11 -10.51 -2.50
N VAL A 70 -13.82 -10.43 -2.81
CA VAL A 70 -12.91 -11.57 -2.98
C VAL A 70 -11.70 -11.34 -2.08
N VAL A 71 -11.34 -12.33 -1.28
CA VAL A 71 -10.12 -12.30 -0.47
C VAL A 71 -9.07 -13.22 -1.09
N THR A 72 -7.89 -12.68 -1.35
CA THR A 72 -6.73 -13.44 -1.83
C THR A 72 -5.56 -13.27 -0.87
N CYS A 73 -4.66 -14.23 -0.85
CA CYS A 73 -3.45 -14.16 -0.03
C CYS A 73 -2.22 -14.54 -0.84
N ARG A 74 -1.08 -14.01 -0.42
CA ARG A 74 0.23 -14.34 -0.98
C ARG A 74 1.29 -14.33 0.13
N ALA A 75 2.24 -15.24 0.01
CA ALA A 75 3.51 -15.14 0.72
C ALA A 75 4.56 -14.59 -0.25
N LYS A 76 5.48 -13.79 0.25
CA LYS A 76 6.57 -13.24 -0.57
C LYS A 76 7.55 -14.35 -0.93
N THR A 77 8.03 -14.37 -2.16
CA THR A 77 9.06 -15.34 -2.56
C THR A 77 10.44 -14.85 -2.13
N TYR A 78 11.38 -15.78 -1.92
CA TYR A 78 12.78 -15.46 -1.62
C TYR A 78 13.38 -14.41 -2.58
N GLU A 79 13.21 -14.60 -3.89
CA GLU A 79 13.71 -13.66 -4.90
C GLU A 79 13.09 -12.26 -4.78
N SER A 80 11.79 -12.19 -4.43
CA SER A 80 11.09 -10.92 -4.23
C SER A 80 11.55 -10.22 -2.95
N LEU A 81 11.88 -10.97 -1.89
CA LEU A 81 12.44 -10.42 -0.66
C LEU A 81 13.86 -9.88 -0.91
N LYS A 82 14.70 -10.66 -1.59
CA LYS A 82 16.06 -10.27 -1.97
C LYS A 82 16.07 -8.98 -2.80
N ALA A 83 15.21 -8.89 -3.82
CA ALA A 83 15.08 -7.68 -4.63
C ALA A 83 14.66 -6.46 -3.79
N LYS A 84 13.75 -6.66 -2.82
CA LYS A 84 13.30 -5.59 -1.92
C LYS A 84 14.41 -5.12 -0.98
N LEU A 85 15.11 -6.02 -0.29
CA LEU A 85 16.18 -5.64 0.63
C LEU A 85 17.33 -4.92 -0.09
N ARG A 86 17.62 -5.31 -1.34
CA ARG A 86 18.55 -4.59 -2.22
C ARG A 86 18.05 -3.20 -2.59
N SER A 87 16.76 -3.05 -2.93
CA SER A 87 16.21 -1.71 -3.21
C SER A 87 16.24 -0.79 -1.98
N MET A 88 16.24 -1.37 -0.77
CA MET A 88 16.27 -0.64 0.50
C MET A 88 17.67 -0.26 0.96
N GLU A 89 18.71 -0.79 0.32
CA GLU A 89 20.11 -0.54 0.64
C GLU A 89 20.50 0.94 0.52
N HIS A 90 19.82 1.69 -0.36
CA HIS A 90 20.03 3.13 -0.53
C HIS A 90 19.23 3.99 0.45
N HIS A 91 18.37 3.39 1.29
CA HIS A 91 17.57 4.11 2.27
C HIS A 91 18.30 4.16 3.62
N THR A 92 18.87 5.32 3.96
CA THR A 92 19.68 5.53 5.18
C THR A 92 18.92 5.26 6.47
N ASP A 93 17.62 5.59 6.51
CA ASP A 93 16.80 5.40 7.70
C ASP A 93 16.55 3.92 7.99
N PHE A 94 16.23 3.15 6.95
CA PHE A 94 15.99 1.71 7.05
C PHE A 94 17.28 0.97 7.40
N THR A 95 18.38 1.27 6.69
CA THR A 95 19.66 0.59 6.88
C THR A 95 20.20 0.82 8.30
N SER A 96 20.12 2.05 8.82
CA SER A 96 20.54 2.37 10.19
C SER A 96 19.68 1.67 11.25
N TRP A 97 18.36 1.60 11.04
CA TRP A 97 17.45 0.89 11.93
C TRP A 97 17.70 -0.63 11.91
N ALA A 98 17.89 -1.17 10.71
CA ALA A 98 18.07 -2.60 10.46
C ALA A 98 19.31 -3.14 11.18
N LEU A 99 20.40 -2.37 11.30
CA LEU A 99 21.62 -2.80 12.00
C LEU A 99 21.35 -3.21 13.45
N ASN A 100 20.47 -2.51 14.16
CA ASN A 100 20.23 -2.72 15.59
C ASN A 100 18.96 -3.53 15.93
N ASN A 101 18.10 -3.80 14.95
CA ASN A 101 16.80 -4.44 15.16
C ASN A 101 16.61 -5.69 14.30
N ASP A 102 15.62 -6.51 14.62
CA ASP A 102 15.20 -7.61 13.75
C ASP A 102 14.52 -7.07 12.48
N ILE A 103 15.07 -7.39 11.31
CA ILE A 103 14.56 -6.96 10.00
C ILE A 103 13.10 -7.41 9.82
N PHE A 104 12.73 -8.61 10.28
CA PHE A 104 11.38 -9.13 10.17
C PHE A 104 10.34 -8.30 10.95
N GLN A 105 10.78 -7.55 11.96
CA GLN A 105 9.94 -6.67 12.78
C GLN A 105 9.84 -5.25 12.24
N HIS A 106 10.40 -4.94 11.07
CA HIS A 106 10.19 -3.64 10.44
C HIS A 106 8.77 -3.54 9.85
N HIS A 107 8.15 -2.36 9.90
CA HIS A 107 6.82 -2.14 9.32
C HIS A 107 6.83 -2.38 7.80
N GLU A 108 7.92 -2.05 7.10
CA GLU A 108 8.07 -2.37 5.68
C GLU A 108 8.06 -3.88 5.40
N MET A 109 8.47 -4.72 6.34
CA MET A 109 8.50 -6.18 6.17
C MET A 109 7.17 -6.86 6.49
N GLY A 110 6.10 -6.11 6.75
CA GLY A 110 4.76 -6.66 6.94
C GLY A 110 4.23 -7.41 5.71
N ASP A 111 4.79 -7.18 4.52
CA ASP A 111 4.36 -7.79 3.25
C ASP A 111 4.95 -9.18 2.96
N LEU A 112 5.63 -9.79 3.92
CA LEU A 112 6.08 -11.19 3.84
C LEU A 112 4.89 -12.16 3.78
N ALA A 113 3.85 -11.87 4.54
CA ALA A 113 2.52 -12.43 4.39
C ALA A 113 1.57 -11.28 4.06
N ALA A 114 0.82 -11.38 2.97
CA ALA A 114 -0.09 -10.32 2.56
C ALA A 114 -1.45 -10.90 2.16
N VAL A 115 -2.51 -10.21 2.57
CA VAL A 115 -3.90 -10.51 2.22
C VAL A 115 -4.50 -9.30 1.52
N ARG A 116 -5.12 -9.54 0.37
CA ARG A 116 -5.82 -8.53 -0.41
C ARG A 116 -7.31 -8.78 -0.35
N ILE A 117 -8.06 -7.77 0.07
CA ILE A 117 -9.52 -7.81 0.16
C ILE A 117 -10.07 -6.92 -0.95
N GLY A 118 -10.51 -7.53 -2.04
CA GLY A 118 -11.05 -6.88 -3.23
C GLY A 118 -12.57 -6.77 -3.15
N LEU A 119 -13.08 -5.57 -2.88
CA LEU A 119 -14.51 -5.30 -2.68
C LEU A 119 -15.16 -4.84 -3.99
N TYR A 120 -16.46 -5.10 -4.14
CA TYR A 120 -17.16 -4.71 -5.37
C TYR A 120 -17.55 -3.24 -5.38
N LEU A 121 -17.89 -2.70 -4.21
CA LEU A 121 -18.33 -1.32 -4.06
C LEU A 121 -17.29 -0.51 -3.28
N PRO A 122 -17.05 0.76 -3.65
CA PRO A 122 -16.09 1.61 -2.94
C PRO A 122 -16.47 1.91 -1.49
N GLN A 123 -17.77 2.03 -1.17
CA GLN A 123 -18.21 2.33 0.20
C GLN A 123 -17.90 1.19 1.18
N ASP A 124 -17.96 -0.05 0.70
CA ASP A 124 -17.61 -1.23 1.47
C ASP A 124 -16.13 -1.21 1.91
N VAL A 125 -15.24 -0.53 1.18
CA VAL A 125 -13.82 -0.40 1.55
C VAL A 125 -13.68 0.26 2.92
N ILE A 126 -14.45 1.31 3.17
CA ILE A 126 -14.42 2.06 4.43
C ILE A 126 -14.98 1.21 5.57
N LYS A 127 -16.12 0.57 5.32
CA LYS A 127 -16.75 -0.34 6.28
C LYS A 127 -15.78 -1.45 6.66
N MET A 128 -15.25 -2.17 5.68
CA MET A 128 -14.33 -3.28 5.89
C MET A 128 -13.03 -2.85 6.59
N ALA A 129 -12.48 -1.69 6.23
CA ALA A 129 -11.30 -1.17 6.89
C ALA A 129 -11.55 -0.86 8.38
N ARG A 130 -12.71 -0.29 8.74
CA ARG A 130 -13.10 -0.09 10.15
C ARG A 130 -13.24 -1.43 10.89
N GLU A 131 -13.92 -2.40 10.28
CA GLU A 131 -14.12 -3.72 10.88
C GLU A 131 -12.78 -4.44 11.12
N CYS A 132 -11.83 -4.33 10.19
CA CYS A 132 -10.48 -4.84 10.36
C CYS A 132 -9.73 -4.13 11.51
N GLN A 133 -9.81 -2.80 11.58
CA GLN A 133 -9.16 -2.05 12.66
C GLN A 133 -9.69 -2.39 14.05
N GLN A 134 -10.96 -2.79 14.14
CA GLN A 134 -11.59 -3.18 15.41
C GLN A 134 -11.28 -4.64 15.79
N ARG A 135 -11.20 -5.55 14.83
CA ARG A 135 -11.01 -6.99 15.09
C ARG A 135 -9.54 -7.43 15.17
N PHE A 136 -8.63 -6.73 14.52
CA PHE A 136 -7.21 -7.09 14.49
C PHE A 136 -6.36 -6.15 15.35
N LYS A 137 -5.28 -6.70 15.92
CA LYS A 137 -4.26 -5.89 16.58
C LYS A 137 -3.36 -5.24 15.51
N ILE A 138 -3.51 -3.93 15.33
CA ILE A 138 -2.75 -3.18 14.33
C ILE A 138 -1.32 -2.96 14.83
N ALA A 139 -0.34 -3.47 14.08
CA ALA A 139 1.08 -3.20 14.28
C ALA A 139 1.50 -1.86 13.67
N HIS A 140 1.00 -1.57 12.47
CA HIS A 140 1.27 -0.32 11.77
C HIS A 140 0.12 0.05 10.84
N LEU A 141 -0.23 1.34 10.78
CA LEU A 141 -1.25 1.86 9.88
C LEU A 141 -0.61 2.77 8.83
N PHE A 142 -0.60 2.31 7.57
CA PHE A 142 -0.16 3.13 6.44
C PHE A 142 -1.30 4.06 5.95
N GLY A 143 -2.56 3.66 6.14
CA GLY A 143 -3.71 4.44 5.70
C GLY A 143 -3.92 4.32 4.19
N THR A 144 -4.27 5.43 3.52
CA THR A 144 -4.45 5.43 2.07
C THR A 144 -3.10 5.51 1.35
N VAL A 145 -2.72 4.42 0.68
CA VAL A 145 -1.45 4.28 -0.06
C VAL A 145 -1.70 4.35 -1.56
N GLY A 146 -0.89 5.16 -2.25
CA GLY A 146 -0.88 5.31 -3.72
C GLY A 146 0.22 4.47 -4.38
N SER A 147 0.80 4.95 -5.49
CA SER A 147 1.89 4.30 -6.22
C SER A 147 3.25 4.25 -5.47
N GLY A 148 3.32 4.69 -4.21
CA GLY A 148 4.50 4.65 -3.34
C GLY A 148 4.12 4.49 -1.86
N ARG A 149 5.03 3.93 -1.06
CA ARG A 149 4.88 3.65 0.39
C ARG A 149 5.37 4.80 1.30
N ASP A 150 5.29 6.04 0.86
CA ASP A 150 5.56 7.13 1.78
C ASP A 150 4.43 7.16 2.83
N ALA A 151 4.80 7.06 4.11
CA ALA A 151 3.87 7.23 5.22
C ALA A 151 3.16 8.58 5.06
N THR A 152 1.92 8.54 4.57
CA THR A 152 1.21 9.73 4.17
C THR A 152 0.73 10.47 5.42
N ARG A 153 1.51 11.47 5.86
CA ARG A 153 1.13 12.36 6.97
C ARG A 153 -0.13 13.16 6.62
N GLY A 154 -1.02 13.34 7.61
CA GLY A 154 -2.18 14.24 7.52
C GLY A 154 -3.48 13.55 7.08
N ASP A 155 -4.26 14.22 6.22
CA ASP A 155 -5.65 13.86 5.87
C ASP A 155 -5.84 12.41 5.38
N LYS A 156 -4.80 11.75 4.87
CA LYS A 156 -4.84 10.38 4.33
C LYS A 156 -4.89 9.26 5.39
N MET A 157 -4.73 9.60 6.67
CA MET A 157 -4.91 8.68 7.80
C MET A 157 -6.37 8.56 8.24
N SER A 158 -7.28 9.38 7.69
CA SER A 158 -8.72 9.28 7.95
C SER A 158 -9.41 8.41 6.91
N LEU A 159 -10.20 7.46 7.39
CA LEU A 159 -11.14 6.67 6.57
C LEU A 159 -12.12 7.55 5.80
N ASP A 160 -12.55 8.69 6.37
CA ASP A 160 -13.50 9.59 5.73
C ASP A 160 -12.86 10.44 4.62
N SER A 161 -11.53 10.59 4.66
CA SER A 161 -10.74 11.21 3.60
C SER A 161 -10.38 10.21 2.50
N HIS A 162 -10.36 8.90 2.79
CA HIS A 162 -10.25 7.87 1.75
C HIS A 162 -11.39 7.99 0.71
N ALA A 163 -12.59 8.42 1.14
CA ALA A 163 -13.71 8.72 0.23
C ALA A 163 -13.62 10.08 -0.46
N ARG A 164 -12.93 11.08 0.12
CA ARG A 164 -13.08 12.49 -0.29
C ARG A 164 -11.76 13.12 -0.78
N GLY A 165 -11.74 13.60 -2.02
CA GLY A 165 -10.75 14.58 -2.47
C GLY A 165 -10.31 14.46 -3.94
N PRO A 166 -9.93 15.59 -4.59
CA PRO A 166 -9.28 15.60 -5.89
C PRO A 166 -7.86 15.03 -5.81
N TRP A 167 -7.48 14.32 -6.86
CA TRP A 167 -6.37 13.39 -6.81
C TRP A 167 -5.12 13.95 -7.44
N ARG A 168 -4.15 14.30 -6.60
CA ARG A 168 -2.83 14.77 -7.03
C ARG A 168 -1.76 14.05 -6.22
N SER A 169 -0.91 13.28 -6.90
CA SER A 169 0.41 12.88 -6.41
C SER A 169 1.41 13.54 -7.33
N LYS A 170 2.47 14.07 -6.73
CA LYS A 170 3.66 14.42 -7.50
C LYS A 170 4.33 13.13 -7.96
N ASP A 171 5.02 13.17 -9.09
CA ASP A 171 5.87 12.06 -9.51
C ASP A 171 7.06 11.89 -8.54
N GLN A 172 7.82 10.80 -8.70
CA GLN A 172 9.02 10.50 -7.91
C GLN A 172 10.16 11.55 -8.05
N HIS A 173 9.98 12.59 -8.88
CA HIS A 173 10.94 13.67 -9.11
C HIS A 173 10.37 15.06 -8.79
N GLY A 174 9.16 15.15 -8.23
CA GLY A 174 8.51 16.41 -7.88
C GLY A 174 8.10 17.30 -9.06
N SER A 175 8.04 16.78 -10.29
CA SER A 175 7.74 17.56 -11.50
C SER A 175 6.23 17.60 -11.81
N ASP A 176 5.72 18.80 -12.14
CA ASP A 176 4.32 19.03 -12.53
C ASP A 176 4.08 18.77 -14.04
N GLU A 177 5.11 18.38 -14.81
CA GLU A 177 5.04 18.31 -16.29
C GLU A 177 4.42 17.02 -16.85
N TYR A 178 4.18 16.01 -16.01
CA TYR A 178 3.46 14.81 -16.42
C TYR A 178 2.10 14.76 -15.74
N TRP A 179 1.04 14.92 -16.52
CA TRP A 179 -0.31 14.51 -16.13
C TRP A 179 -0.27 13.01 -15.79
N GLN A 180 -0.08 12.70 -14.51
CA GLN A 180 -0.35 11.40 -13.93
C GLN A 180 -1.66 11.55 -13.18
N HIS A 181 -2.69 10.85 -13.63
CA HIS A 181 -3.83 10.57 -12.78
C HIS A 181 -3.33 9.67 -11.64
N SER A 182 -2.74 10.26 -10.59
CA SER A 182 -2.42 9.48 -9.40
C SER A 182 -3.75 8.95 -8.83
N GLY A 183 -3.90 7.70 -8.41
CA GLY A 183 -2.99 6.59 -8.24
C GLY A 183 -3.75 5.66 -7.30
N TYR A 184 -3.85 4.37 -7.64
CA TYR A 184 -4.41 3.28 -6.83
C TYR A 184 -4.87 3.66 -5.40
N ARG A 185 -6.18 3.56 -5.10
CA ARG A 185 -6.67 3.55 -3.71
C ARG A 185 -6.59 2.14 -3.17
N SER A 186 -5.70 1.94 -2.21
CA SER A 186 -5.90 0.92 -1.20
C SER A 186 -5.68 1.49 0.19
N TRP A 187 -6.49 0.99 1.12
CA TRP A 187 -6.24 1.12 2.52
C TRP A 187 -5.28 0.01 2.95
N GLN A 188 -4.13 0.37 3.49
CA GLN A 188 -3.09 -0.57 3.89
C GLN A 188 -2.83 -0.49 5.39
N MET A 189 -2.74 -1.66 6.02
CA MET A 189 -2.36 -1.81 7.41
C MET A 189 -1.54 -3.08 7.58
N VAL A 190 -0.72 -3.11 8.63
CA VAL A 190 0.01 -4.30 9.08
C VAL A 190 -0.57 -4.71 10.41
N ILE A 191 -0.96 -5.97 10.52
CA ILE A 191 -1.49 -6.56 11.75
C ILE A 191 -0.44 -7.48 12.39
N ASP A 192 -0.41 -7.50 13.71
CA ASP A 192 0.28 -8.54 14.46
C ASP A 192 -0.56 -9.82 14.43
N TRP A 193 0.11 -10.96 14.24
CA TRP A 193 -0.48 -12.29 14.29
C TRP A 193 0.27 -13.20 15.28
N GLU A 194 -0.28 -14.38 15.50
CA GLU A 194 0.30 -15.41 16.37
C GLU A 194 1.75 -15.74 15.98
N GLY A 195 2.58 -16.02 16.99
CA GLY A 195 4.00 -16.31 16.79
C GLY A 195 4.88 -15.10 16.48
N GLY A 196 4.38 -13.87 16.65
CA GLY A 196 5.13 -12.64 16.36
C GLY A 196 5.27 -12.33 14.86
N LEU A 197 4.52 -13.06 14.03
CA LEU A 197 4.44 -12.85 12.60
C LEU A 197 3.50 -11.69 12.29
N ARG A 198 3.72 -11.03 11.15
CA ARG A 198 2.92 -9.89 10.71
C ARG A 198 2.34 -10.13 9.34
N VAL A 199 1.16 -9.54 9.12
CA VAL A 199 0.45 -9.65 7.84
C VAL A 199 0.03 -8.27 7.35
N GLU A 200 0.35 -7.96 6.10
CA GLU A 200 -0.14 -6.77 5.42
C GLU A 200 -1.55 -7.03 4.89
N LEU A 201 -2.53 -6.24 5.34
CA LEU A 201 -3.86 -6.19 4.76
C LEU A 201 -3.95 -5.04 3.77
N GLN A 202 -4.31 -5.35 2.53
CA GLN A 202 -4.60 -4.37 1.47
C GLN A 202 -6.08 -4.43 1.13
N ILE A 203 -6.82 -3.37 1.45
CA ILE A 203 -8.27 -3.29 1.24
C ILE A 203 -8.51 -2.28 0.11
N GLY A 204 -9.20 -2.70 -0.94
CA GLY A 204 -9.52 -1.85 -2.08
C GLY A 204 -10.64 -2.46 -2.90
N THR A 205 -11.01 -1.83 -4.00
CA THR A 205 -11.97 -2.44 -4.91
C THR A 205 -11.28 -3.51 -5.78
N VAL A 206 -12.05 -4.43 -6.34
CA VAL A 206 -11.53 -5.39 -7.34
C VAL A 206 -10.92 -4.64 -8.53
N VAL A 207 -11.54 -3.52 -8.93
CA VAL A 207 -11.07 -2.69 -10.05
C VAL A 207 -9.71 -2.05 -9.72
N SER A 208 -9.56 -1.44 -8.54
CA SER A 208 -8.30 -0.80 -8.15
C SER A 208 -7.19 -1.81 -7.99
N GLN A 209 -7.48 -2.99 -7.43
CA GLN A 209 -6.50 -4.06 -7.26
C GLN A 209 -6.04 -4.65 -8.60
N ALA A 210 -6.97 -4.89 -9.53
CA ALA A 210 -6.64 -5.39 -10.86
C ALA A 210 -5.72 -4.41 -11.60
N TRP A 211 -6.03 -3.11 -11.55
CA TRP A 211 -5.16 -2.08 -12.14
C TRP A 211 -3.77 -2.05 -11.50
N ALA A 212 -3.69 -2.05 -10.17
CA ALA A 212 -2.42 -2.00 -9.45
C ALA A 212 -1.53 -3.21 -9.74
N GLU A 213 -2.11 -4.39 -9.92
CA GLU A 213 -1.37 -5.59 -10.30
C GLU A 213 -0.79 -5.47 -11.71
N VAL A 214 -1.57 -4.97 -12.68
CA VAL A 214 -1.09 -4.71 -14.05
C VAL A 214 0.02 -3.67 -14.05
N GLN A 215 -0.16 -2.55 -13.34
CA GLN A 215 0.85 -1.51 -13.23
C GLN A 215 2.15 -2.05 -12.62
N HIS A 216 2.04 -2.81 -11.53
CA HIS A 216 3.20 -3.37 -10.85
C HIS A 216 3.95 -4.37 -11.75
N ASN A 217 3.22 -5.21 -12.47
CA ASN A 217 3.85 -6.17 -13.39
C ASN A 217 4.50 -5.49 -14.59
N VAL A 218 3.89 -4.45 -15.17
CA VAL A 218 4.41 -3.81 -16.39
C VAL A 218 5.49 -2.77 -16.10
N ILE A 219 5.27 -1.89 -15.11
CA ILE A 219 6.16 -0.75 -14.84
C ILE A 219 7.25 -1.10 -13.83
N TYR A 220 6.90 -1.82 -12.76
CA TYR A 220 7.84 -2.09 -11.67
C TYR A 220 8.69 -3.33 -11.95
N LYS A 221 8.06 -4.48 -12.27
CA LYS A 221 8.80 -5.72 -12.52
C LYS A 221 9.56 -5.73 -13.86
N LYS A 222 9.16 -4.91 -14.84
CA LYS A 222 9.78 -4.83 -16.18
C LYS A 222 10.11 -6.22 -16.75
N PRO A 223 9.09 -7.05 -17.06
CA PRO A 223 9.32 -8.38 -17.62
C PRO A 223 10.26 -8.29 -18.82
N ASP A 224 11.17 -9.25 -18.94
CA ASP A 224 12.18 -9.34 -20.01
C ASP A 224 13.17 -8.17 -20.07
N ASN A 225 13.44 -7.50 -18.94
CA ASN A 225 14.25 -6.27 -18.89
C ASN A 225 13.72 -5.15 -19.81
N MET A 226 12.44 -5.19 -20.17
CA MET A 226 11.83 -4.21 -21.05
C MET A 226 11.78 -2.84 -20.37
N MET A 227 12.31 -1.83 -21.05
CA MET A 227 12.15 -0.45 -20.61
C MET A 227 10.74 0.03 -20.92
N SER A 228 9.98 0.40 -19.88
CA SER A 228 8.64 0.97 -20.04
C SER A 228 8.69 2.23 -20.90
N THR A 229 8.04 2.21 -22.07
CA THR A 229 8.00 3.37 -22.96
C THR A 229 7.08 4.46 -22.39
N PRO A 230 7.28 5.74 -22.75
CA PRO A 230 6.35 6.82 -22.39
C PRO A 230 4.90 6.52 -22.81
N THR A 231 4.71 5.85 -23.94
CA THR A 231 3.38 5.42 -24.41
C THR A 231 2.74 4.40 -23.49
N MET A 232 3.48 3.37 -23.04
CA MET A 232 2.96 2.39 -22.07
C MET A 232 2.56 3.06 -20.76
N LYS A 233 3.37 4.00 -20.27
CA LYS A 233 3.04 4.77 -19.06
C LYS A 233 1.74 5.55 -19.23
N ARG A 234 1.57 6.25 -20.35
CA ARG A 234 0.32 6.97 -20.67
C ARG A 234 -0.89 6.03 -20.78
N MET A 235 -0.73 4.86 -21.39
CA MET A 235 -1.81 3.87 -21.48
C MET A 235 -2.23 3.36 -20.10
N ILE A 236 -1.27 3.01 -19.24
CA ILE A 236 -1.55 2.58 -17.86
C ILE A 236 -2.26 3.68 -17.08
N ASP A 237 -1.84 4.93 -17.26
CA ASP A 237 -2.47 6.08 -16.61
C ASP A 237 -3.89 6.33 -17.12
N ALA A 238 -4.13 6.17 -18.42
CA ALA A 238 -5.48 6.24 -19.00
C ALA A 238 -6.40 5.13 -18.47
N ILE A 239 -5.90 3.90 -18.30
CA ILE A 239 -6.65 2.80 -17.67
C ILE A 239 -6.96 3.14 -16.20
N ASN A 240 -6.06 3.83 -15.50
CA ASN A 240 -6.34 4.29 -14.14
C ASN A 240 -7.51 5.28 -14.13
N GLY A 241 -7.54 6.23 -15.07
CA GLY A 241 -8.66 7.15 -15.26
C GLY A 241 -9.99 6.40 -15.41
N LEU A 242 -10.03 5.35 -16.23
CA LEU A 242 -11.22 4.51 -16.40
C LEU A 242 -11.60 3.73 -15.13
N ALA A 243 -10.62 3.19 -14.41
CA ALA A 243 -10.83 2.53 -13.13
C ALA A 243 -11.47 3.48 -12.10
N MET A 244 -10.94 4.69 -11.99
CA MET A 244 -11.47 5.73 -11.10
C MET A 244 -12.89 6.17 -11.51
N THR A 245 -13.13 6.37 -12.82
CA THR A 245 -14.49 6.68 -13.32
C THR A 245 -15.47 5.57 -12.98
N THR A 246 -15.04 4.31 -13.08
CA THR A 246 -15.86 3.15 -12.70
C THR A 246 -16.22 3.20 -11.22
N GLU A 247 -15.26 3.46 -10.33
CA GLU A 247 -15.52 3.58 -8.89
C GLU A 247 -16.47 4.73 -8.55
N ILE A 248 -16.33 5.89 -9.22
CA ILE A 248 -17.24 7.03 -9.04
C ILE A 248 -18.67 6.62 -9.45
N ILE A 249 -18.83 6.04 -10.64
CA ILE A 249 -20.16 5.63 -11.13
C ILE A 249 -20.79 4.55 -10.25
N LEU A 250 -20.00 3.60 -9.76
CA LEU A 250 -20.48 2.59 -8.81
C LEU A 250 -20.95 3.21 -7.49
N SER A 251 -20.23 4.21 -6.99
CA SER A 251 -20.63 4.94 -5.76
C SER A 251 -21.94 5.70 -5.96
N GLU A 252 -22.10 6.39 -7.09
CA GLU A 252 -23.33 7.11 -7.44
C GLU A 252 -24.52 6.16 -7.65
N LEU A 253 -24.28 5.03 -8.31
CA LEU A 253 -25.30 4.00 -8.53
C LEU A 253 -25.81 3.45 -7.19
N GLU A 254 -24.92 3.17 -6.24
CA GLU A 254 -25.29 2.70 -4.91
C GLU A 254 -26.13 3.73 -4.14
N GLN A 255 -25.72 5.01 -4.16
CA GLN A 255 -26.50 6.10 -3.54
C GLN A 255 -27.88 6.26 -4.15
N SER A 256 -27.99 6.11 -5.48
CA SER A 256 -29.25 6.17 -6.20
C SER A 256 -30.18 5.00 -5.84
N ILE A 257 -29.63 3.78 -5.76
CA ILE A 257 -30.38 2.58 -5.32
C ILE A 257 -30.90 2.77 -3.90
N GLU A 258 -30.07 3.25 -2.98
CA GLU A 258 -30.48 3.47 -1.58
C GLU A 258 -31.57 4.54 -1.47
N SER A 259 -31.43 5.65 -2.21
CA SER A 259 -32.45 6.70 -2.29
C SER A 259 -33.78 6.17 -2.86
N ALA A 260 -33.73 5.28 -3.85
CA ALA A 260 -34.92 4.67 -4.42
C ALA A 260 -35.62 3.73 -3.43
N LYS A 261 -34.86 2.92 -2.67
CA LYS A 261 -35.41 2.06 -1.60
C LYS A 261 -36.12 2.87 -0.52
N GLN A 262 -35.52 3.97 -0.07
CA GLN A 262 -36.10 4.84 0.96
C GLN A 262 -37.40 5.49 0.49
N LYS A 263 -37.46 5.95 -0.77
CA LYS A 263 -38.69 6.51 -1.37
C LYS A 263 -39.81 5.48 -1.44
N GLU A 264 -39.50 4.25 -1.84
CA GLU A 264 -40.48 3.16 -1.89
C GLU A 264 -40.99 2.78 -0.49
N GLN A 265 -40.10 2.70 0.51
CA GLN A 265 -40.49 2.46 1.90
C GLN A 265 -41.42 3.57 2.42
N LEU A 266 -41.10 4.83 2.14
CA LEU A 266 -41.95 5.96 2.52
C LEU A 266 -43.32 5.90 1.83
N ARG A 267 -43.37 5.51 0.55
CA ARG A 267 -44.64 5.34 -0.17
C ARG A 267 -45.52 4.28 0.49
N ARG A 268 -44.97 3.11 0.81
CA ARG A 268 -45.71 2.02 1.48
C ARG A 268 -46.25 2.42 2.84
N LEU A 269 -45.42 3.07 3.67
CA LEU A 269 -45.85 3.59 4.98
C LEU A 269 -46.98 4.63 4.86
N THR A 270 -46.96 5.41 3.78
CA THR A 270 -48.00 6.41 3.50
C THR A 270 -49.30 5.72 3.07
N GLU A 271 -49.22 4.73 2.18
CA GLU A 271 -50.37 3.92 1.73
C GLU A 271 -51.04 3.17 2.90
N GLU A 272 -50.27 2.50 3.76
CA GLU A 272 -50.77 1.79 4.95
C GLU A 272 -51.47 2.72 5.97
N ARG A 273 -51.10 4.00 6.00
CA ARG A 273 -51.68 5.01 6.88
C ARG A 273 -52.99 5.59 6.35
N PHE A 274 -53.25 5.46 5.05
CA PHE A 274 -54.51 5.88 4.41
C PHE A 274 -55.53 4.74 4.30
N GLU A 275 -55.11 3.49 4.54
CA GLU A 275 -55.98 2.31 4.55
C GLU A 275 -56.52 1.93 5.95
N ASN A 276 -56.06 2.60 7.03
CA ASN A 276 -56.58 2.49 8.41
C ASN A 276 -57.37 3.74 8.81
#